data_AF-A0A1V5UEU5-F1
#
_entry.id   AF-A0A1V5UEU5-F1
#
_cell.length_a   1.000
_cell.length_b   1.000
_cell.length_c   1.000
_cell.angle_alpha   90.00
_cell.angle_beta   90.00
_cell.angle_gamma   90.00
#
_symmetry.space_group_name_H-M   'P 1'
#
loop_
_entity.id
_entity.type
_entity.pdbx_description
1 polymer ?
#
loop_
_entity_poly.entity_id
_entity_poly.type
_entity_poly.pdbx_seq_one_letter_code
_entity_poly.pdbx_strand_id
1 'polypeptide(L)'
;MTNFLSDYPRLIKNHKKLVGISSTVPIEVIYSGGFVALDLNNVFITSPRNEELLKKSSELAPRAVCSWTRGILAAAVALKIKNAVIVTEGDCAHTVPITDILNYKGIRAFSFEYPLDHDFNRLKAEIGRFVEYYKTDICSCEKIKEELDKTRSLLKKIDEMTYRELKVSGFENHVNLVSASDFNSDPQSFHRGVSDFFDEARKRPSKAISLRIGHAGIPPIFSDYYHYISSLGSEIIYNETQRQFSMIEGTGKSLYEAYHNYTYPYSFKNRLEDIKKAIEERELDCIIHYVQSFCFHQIEDRMLKNELGDFPVLTIEGDYPAPLNENDRLKIESFILNVEKKKYKLKTKKIDLFKGKKYCAGIDLGSRSVKIACRANNFQKFQLYETMDFIVKYLSGDETEKSFGKFDRDIKKFAGWHNIQKVEYFSTGYGRYRAKVFDAAPFSEIECHAAGAIYSTGLKNFTLLDVGGQDIKVMEIKNGSIQGFSMNDKCAAGSGRYIENMARILKADLAEISKHYLDPEPLSITCATFGETEVIAKLIAGVNIKKIMAGVNYTVFARIEPLLNEHRSSSGVLVATSGITHNTAFIELLKSSSGFKKIIVPDNAQFMGAIGASVLGAS
;
A
#
# COMPACT_ATOMS: atom_id res chain seq x y z
N MET A 1 -34.38 -0.62 -9.77
CA MET A 1 -33.19 -0.90 -8.93
C MET A 1 -32.97 -2.40 -8.96
N THR A 2 -31.86 -2.85 -9.52
CA THR A 2 -31.37 -4.23 -9.39
C THR A 2 -31.39 -4.63 -7.91
N ASN A 3 -32.02 -5.77 -7.61
CA ASN A 3 -32.20 -6.25 -6.24
C ASN A 3 -30.82 -6.44 -5.59
N PHE A 4 -30.38 -5.55 -4.69
CA PHE A 4 -29.03 -5.66 -4.08
C PHE A 4 -28.83 -7.01 -3.36
N LEU A 5 -29.92 -7.55 -2.82
CA LEU A 5 -29.96 -8.88 -2.20
C LEU A 5 -29.63 -10.03 -3.17
N SER A 6 -29.77 -9.84 -4.51
CA SER A 6 -29.44 -10.90 -5.48
C SER A 6 -27.95 -11.21 -5.55
N ASP A 7 -27.08 -10.28 -5.14
CA ASP A 7 -25.63 -10.51 -5.09
C ASP A 7 -25.26 -11.48 -3.95
N TYR A 8 -26.18 -11.70 -3.01
CA TYR A 8 -25.99 -12.58 -1.86
C TYR A 8 -27.14 -13.59 -1.74
N PRO A 9 -27.21 -14.60 -2.64
CA PRO A 9 -28.29 -15.58 -2.63
C PRO A 9 -28.49 -16.28 -1.28
N ARG A 10 -27.39 -16.50 -0.54
CA ARG A 10 -27.40 -17.08 0.82
C ARG A 10 -28.25 -16.29 1.83
N LEU A 11 -28.39 -14.98 1.64
CA LEU A 11 -29.10 -14.09 2.56
C LEU A 11 -30.61 -14.04 2.31
N ILE A 12 -31.10 -14.49 1.14
CA ILE A 12 -32.50 -14.36 0.73
C ILE A 12 -33.45 -15.07 1.71
N LYS A 13 -33.12 -16.31 2.09
CA LYS A 13 -33.96 -17.15 2.96
C LYS A 13 -34.19 -16.53 4.34
N ASN A 14 -33.14 -15.90 4.88
CA ASN A 14 -33.13 -15.36 6.24
C ASN A 14 -33.26 -13.83 6.28
N HIS A 15 -33.61 -13.18 5.16
CA HIS A 15 -33.55 -11.71 5.02
C HIS A 15 -34.22 -10.94 6.16
N LYS A 16 -35.42 -11.38 6.60
CA LYS A 16 -36.17 -10.75 7.70
C LYS A 16 -35.53 -10.92 9.09
N LYS A 17 -34.63 -11.88 9.24
CA LYS A 17 -33.91 -12.22 10.48
C LYS A 17 -32.49 -11.66 10.51
N LEU A 18 -32.03 -11.00 9.45
CA LEU A 18 -30.68 -10.45 9.39
C LEU A 18 -30.54 -9.30 10.38
N VAL A 19 -29.41 -9.32 11.08
CA VAL A 19 -28.92 -8.26 11.96
C VAL A 19 -27.56 -7.83 11.44
N GLY A 20 -27.48 -6.64 10.87
CA GLY A 20 -26.21 -6.08 10.40
C GLY A 20 -25.31 -5.70 11.57
N ILE A 21 -24.05 -6.11 11.58
CA ILE A 21 -23.08 -5.72 12.60
C ILE A 21 -22.03 -4.79 11.98
N SER A 22 -21.61 -3.74 12.72
CA SER A 22 -20.56 -2.82 12.27
C SER A 22 -19.14 -3.33 12.55
N SER A 23 -19.00 -4.21 13.54
CA SER A 23 -17.75 -4.82 13.99
C SER A 23 -18.08 -6.08 14.81
N THR A 24 -17.07 -6.79 15.31
CA THR A 24 -17.26 -7.99 16.12
C THR A 24 -17.98 -7.65 17.43
N VAL A 25 -19.12 -8.29 17.65
CA VAL A 25 -19.97 -8.22 18.85
C VAL A 25 -20.28 -9.64 19.34
N PRO A 26 -20.89 -9.84 20.52
CA PRO A 26 -21.39 -11.14 21.00
C PRO A 26 -22.46 -11.76 20.09
N ILE A 27 -22.09 -12.24 18.91
CA ILE A 27 -23.01 -12.79 17.91
C ILE A 27 -23.77 -14.01 18.43
N GLU A 28 -23.25 -14.69 19.44
CA GLU A 28 -23.93 -15.75 20.18
C GLU A 28 -25.28 -15.28 20.74
N VAL A 29 -25.38 -14.02 21.18
CA VAL A 29 -26.62 -13.40 21.64
C VAL A 29 -27.62 -13.25 20.49
N ILE A 30 -27.14 -12.80 19.32
CA ILE A 30 -27.97 -12.64 18.12
C ILE A 30 -28.54 -14.00 17.67
N TYR A 31 -27.69 -15.01 17.56
CA TYR A 31 -28.09 -16.36 17.16
C TYR A 31 -29.02 -17.02 18.19
N SER A 32 -28.73 -16.86 19.49
CA SER A 32 -29.57 -17.37 20.58
C SER A 32 -30.96 -16.70 20.60
N GLY A 33 -31.05 -15.43 20.21
CA GLY A 33 -32.31 -14.71 19.98
C GLY A 33 -33.08 -15.14 18.72
N GLY A 34 -32.57 -16.09 17.94
CA GLY A 34 -33.20 -16.59 16.71
C GLY A 34 -32.99 -15.72 15.47
N PHE A 35 -32.04 -14.79 15.53
CA PHE A 35 -31.62 -13.92 14.43
C PHE A 35 -30.36 -14.46 13.75
N VAL A 36 -29.92 -13.77 12.69
CA VAL A 36 -28.72 -14.14 11.92
C VAL A 36 -27.81 -12.92 11.82
N ALA A 37 -26.59 -13.04 12.35
CA ALA A 37 -25.59 -11.99 12.25
C ALA A 37 -25.09 -11.83 10.80
N LEU A 38 -24.87 -10.59 10.38
CA LEU A 38 -24.35 -10.24 9.06
C LEU A 38 -23.34 -9.12 9.18
N ASP A 39 -22.07 -9.39 8.90
CA ASP A 39 -21.03 -8.37 8.90
C ASP A 39 -21.15 -7.46 7.68
N LEU A 40 -21.49 -6.20 7.94
CA LEU A 40 -21.72 -5.20 6.90
C LEU A 40 -20.43 -4.80 6.18
N ASN A 41 -19.27 -4.95 6.82
CA ASN A 41 -17.98 -4.74 6.18
C ASN A 41 -17.72 -5.82 5.13
N ASN A 42 -17.96 -7.08 5.48
CA ASN A 42 -17.82 -8.22 4.56
C ASN A 42 -18.77 -8.06 3.37
N VAL A 43 -20.02 -7.67 3.60
CA VAL A 43 -20.96 -7.33 2.51
C VAL A 43 -20.39 -6.22 1.63
N PHE A 44 -19.97 -5.11 2.22
CA PHE A 44 -19.46 -3.98 1.45
C PHE A 44 -18.26 -4.35 0.57
N ILE A 45 -17.20 -4.92 1.15
CA ILE A 45 -15.92 -5.13 0.44
C ILE A 45 -16.01 -6.23 -0.61
N THR A 46 -16.83 -7.26 -0.37
CA THR A 46 -17.04 -8.37 -1.32
C THR A 46 -18.07 -8.06 -2.41
N SER A 47 -18.76 -6.91 -2.32
CA SER A 47 -19.75 -6.54 -3.32
C SER A 47 -19.10 -6.28 -4.69
N PRO A 48 -19.61 -6.88 -5.79
CA PRO A 48 -19.20 -6.49 -7.14
C PRO A 48 -19.60 -5.04 -7.47
N ARG A 49 -20.41 -4.41 -6.62
CA ARG A 49 -20.91 -3.04 -6.73
C ARG A 49 -20.36 -2.10 -5.64
N ASN A 50 -19.21 -2.43 -5.04
CA ASN A 50 -18.62 -1.63 -3.95
C ASN A 50 -18.43 -0.13 -4.32
N GLU A 51 -18.02 0.19 -5.56
CA GLU A 51 -17.91 1.56 -6.04
C GLU A 51 -19.27 2.27 -6.11
N GLU A 52 -20.32 1.56 -6.54
CA GLU A 52 -21.68 2.10 -6.61
C GLU A 52 -22.20 2.40 -5.20
N LEU A 53 -21.96 1.48 -4.24
CA LEU A 53 -22.30 1.68 -2.83
C LEU A 53 -21.60 2.93 -2.27
N LEU A 54 -20.30 3.10 -2.54
CA LEU A 54 -19.56 4.28 -2.09
C LEU A 54 -20.08 5.56 -2.74
N LYS A 55 -20.40 5.56 -4.04
CA LYS A 55 -21.01 6.74 -4.70
C LYS A 55 -22.34 7.12 -4.05
N LYS A 56 -23.20 6.14 -3.77
CA LYS A 56 -24.50 6.35 -3.11
C LYS A 56 -24.38 6.76 -1.64
N SER A 57 -23.35 6.27 -0.94
CA SER A 57 -23.11 6.66 0.46
C SER A 57 -22.92 8.17 0.66
N SER A 58 -22.60 8.93 -0.39
CA SER A 58 -22.48 10.39 -0.32
C SER A 58 -23.80 11.09 0.05
N GLU A 59 -24.95 10.43 -0.13
CA GLU A 59 -26.26 10.90 0.36
C GLU A 59 -26.47 10.63 1.86
N LEU A 60 -25.63 9.77 2.46
CA LEU A 60 -25.73 9.33 3.85
C LEU A 60 -24.64 9.98 4.73
N ALA A 61 -23.44 10.15 4.20
CA ALA A 61 -22.30 10.70 4.90
C ALA A 61 -21.37 11.46 3.94
N PRO A 62 -20.66 12.52 4.40
CA PRO A 62 -19.77 13.30 3.55
C PRO A 62 -18.53 12.49 3.14
N ARG A 63 -17.86 12.93 2.07
CA ARG A 63 -16.65 12.25 1.54
C ARG A 63 -15.48 12.18 2.53
N ALA A 64 -15.42 13.11 3.48
CA ALA A 64 -14.39 13.15 4.53
C ALA A 64 -14.62 12.11 5.66
N VAL A 65 -15.54 11.15 5.47
CA VAL A 65 -15.74 10.01 6.35
C VAL A 65 -15.10 8.77 5.72
N CYS A 66 -14.45 7.96 6.57
CA CYS A 66 -13.86 6.67 6.24
C CYS A 66 -14.76 5.81 5.32
N SER A 67 -14.15 5.20 4.29
CA SER A 67 -14.87 4.37 3.33
C SER A 67 -15.54 3.14 3.94
N TRP A 68 -14.97 2.54 5.00
CA TRP A 68 -15.63 1.44 5.72
C TRP A 68 -16.94 1.87 6.36
N THR A 69 -16.96 3.00 7.09
CA THR A 69 -18.17 3.59 7.68
C THR A 69 -19.24 3.86 6.62
N ARG A 70 -18.83 4.48 5.51
CA ARG A 70 -19.71 4.77 4.37
C ARG A 70 -20.24 3.50 3.70
N GLY A 71 -19.39 2.48 3.58
CA GLY A 71 -19.71 1.16 3.06
C GLY A 71 -20.74 0.43 3.93
N ILE A 72 -20.56 0.40 5.25
CA ILE A 72 -21.51 -0.17 6.21
C ILE A 72 -22.90 0.47 6.04
N LEU A 73 -22.97 1.80 6.06
CA LEU A 73 -24.23 2.55 5.88
C LEU A 73 -24.91 2.20 4.55
N ALA A 74 -24.15 2.24 3.45
CA ALA A 74 -24.68 1.95 2.12
C ALA A 74 -25.14 0.48 2.00
N ALA A 75 -24.38 -0.47 2.53
CA ALA A 75 -24.72 -1.89 2.52
C ALA A 75 -26.00 -2.17 3.31
N ALA A 76 -26.13 -1.63 4.52
CA ALA A 76 -27.31 -1.79 5.36
C ALA A 76 -28.59 -1.26 4.66
N VAL A 77 -28.51 -0.05 4.11
CA VAL A 77 -29.63 0.58 3.40
C VAL A 77 -29.96 -0.16 2.10
N ALA A 78 -28.96 -0.57 1.33
CA ALA A 78 -29.15 -1.28 0.07
C ALA A 78 -29.77 -2.67 0.27
N LEU A 79 -29.35 -3.40 1.32
CA LEU A 79 -29.94 -4.68 1.70
C LEU A 79 -31.33 -4.54 2.32
N LYS A 80 -31.74 -3.35 2.78
CA LYS A 80 -33.02 -3.12 3.47
C LYS A 80 -33.21 -4.04 4.69
N ILE A 81 -32.13 -4.28 5.44
CA ILE A 81 -32.22 -5.00 6.72
C ILE A 81 -33.10 -4.24 7.71
N LYS A 82 -33.60 -4.92 8.73
CA LYS A 82 -34.49 -4.32 9.75
C LYS A 82 -33.82 -3.99 11.05
N ASN A 83 -32.72 -4.68 11.36
CA ASN A 83 -32.01 -4.56 12.62
C ASN A 83 -30.51 -4.42 12.34
N ALA A 84 -29.84 -3.64 13.16
CA ALA A 84 -28.39 -3.54 13.16
C ALA A 84 -27.86 -3.43 14.61
N VAL A 85 -26.60 -3.80 14.80
CA VAL A 85 -25.85 -3.59 16.04
C VAL A 85 -24.60 -2.79 15.66
N ILE A 86 -24.48 -1.61 16.24
CA ILE A 86 -23.41 -0.66 15.95
C ILE A 86 -22.55 -0.49 17.20
N VAL A 87 -21.25 -0.73 17.07
CA VAL A 87 -20.31 -0.55 18.18
C VAL A 87 -20.02 0.95 18.34
N THR A 88 -20.54 1.57 19.41
CA THR A 88 -20.47 3.03 19.63
C THR A 88 -19.30 3.48 20.49
N GLU A 89 -18.70 2.56 21.25
CA GLU A 89 -17.49 2.81 22.05
C GLU A 89 -16.46 1.71 21.74
N GLY A 90 -15.21 2.10 21.54
CA GLY A 90 -14.07 1.20 21.34
C GLY A 90 -13.69 0.87 19.88
N ASP A 91 -14.60 0.97 18.91
CA ASP A 91 -14.32 0.56 17.52
C ASP A 91 -14.03 1.74 16.57
N CYS A 92 -14.90 2.75 16.51
CA CYS A 92 -14.77 3.85 15.55
C CYS A 92 -15.34 5.16 16.10
N ALA A 93 -14.63 6.27 15.89
CA ALA A 93 -15.05 7.59 16.35
C ALA A 93 -16.32 8.14 15.67
N HIS A 94 -16.78 7.53 14.57
CA HIS A 94 -17.92 7.99 13.78
C HIS A 94 -19.22 7.20 14.02
N THR A 95 -19.24 6.21 14.90
CA THR A 95 -20.35 5.25 15.00
C THR A 95 -21.60 5.79 15.69
N VAL A 96 -21.49 6.82 16.53
CA VAL A 96 -22.67 7.45 17.15
C VAL A 96 -23.62 8.05 16.08
N PRO A 97 -23.16 8.90 15.13
CA PRO A 97 -24.00 9.37 14.02
C PRO A 97 -24.53 8.26 13.09
N ILE A 98 -23.82 7.13 12.95
CA ILE A 98 -24.27 5.99 12.11
C ILE A 98 -25.61 5.46 12.64
N THR A 99 -25.73 5.28 13.95
CA THR A 99 -26.94 4.77 14.61
C THR A 99 -28.15 5.64 14.28
N ASP A 100 -28.01 6.97 14.33
CA ASP A 100 -29.11 7.91 14.01
C ASP A 100 -29.53 7.85 12.55
N ILE A 101 -28.55 7.79 11.63
CA ILE A 101 -28.83 7.67 10.19
C ILE A 101 -29.58 6.38 9.88
N LEU A 102 -29.15 5.25 10.46
CA LEU A 102 -29.81 3.95 10.26
C LEU A 102 -31.25 3.97 10.78
N ASN A 103 -31.47 4.52 11.97
CA ASN A 103 -32.81 4.68 12.55
C ASN A 103 -33.70 5.57 11.66
N TYR A 104 -33.17 6.69 11.15
CA TYR A 104 -33.88 7.57 10.21
C TYR A 104 -34.27 6.85 8.90
N LYS A 105 -33.44 5.89 8.45
CA LYS A 105 -33.72 5.03 7.30
C LYS A 105 -34.62 3.82 7.62
N GLY A 106 -35.16 3.73 8.85
CA GLY A 106 -36.07 2.67 9.28
C GLY A 106 -35.38 1.34 9.62
N ILE A 107 -34.08 1.38 9.93
CA ILE A 107 -33.29 0.24 10.40
C ILE A 107 -33.05 0.44 11.89
N ARG A 108 -33.58 -0.45 12.73
CA ARG A 108 -33.45 -0.36 14.18
C ARG A 108 -32.02 -0.69 14.59
N ALA A 109 -31.25 0.30 14.98
CA ALA A 109 -29.85 0.13 15.41
C ALA A 109 -29.75 0.05 16.94
N PHE A 110 -29.17 -1.04 17.45
CA PHE A 110 -28.76 -1.18 18.84
C PHE A 110 -27.31 -0.71 18.98
N SER A 111 -27.05 0.24 19.87
CA SER A 111 -25.69 0.65 20.22
C SER A 111 -25.08 -0.37 21.18
N PHE A 112 -23.90 -0.91 20.88
CA PHE A 112 -23.12 -1.79 21.75
C PHE A 112 -21.82 -1.09 22.17
N GLU A 113 -21.45 -1.17 23.45
CA GLU A 113 -20.31 -0.42 24.00
C GLU A 113 -19.22 -1.33 24.57
N TYR A 114 -18.00 -1.22 24.05
CA TYR A 114 -16.85 -1.79 24.73
C TYR A 114 -16.27 -0.74 25.69
N PRO A 115 -16.24 -1.00 27.01
CA PRO A 115 -15.79 -0.01 27.97
C PRO A 115 -14.29 0.27 27.79
N LEU A 116 -13.92 1.52 27.51
CA LEU A 116 -12.53 1.91 27.17
C LEU A 116 -11.50 1.61 28.27
N ASP A 117 -11.95 1.62 29.53
CA ASP A 117 -11.13 1.29 30.71
C ASP A 117 -10.92 -0.22 30.90
N HIS A 118 -11.45 -1.05 30.00
CA HIS A 118 -11.35 -2.51 30.02
C HIS A 118 -12.02 -3.14 31.27
N ASP A 119 -12.99 -2.45 31.88
CA ASP A 119 -13.68 -2.95 33.08
C ASP A 119 -14.58 -4.17 32.77
N PHE A 120 -14.29 -5.28 33.44
CA PHE A 120 -14.99 -6.55 33.25
C PHE A 120 -16.47 -6.49 33.64
N ASN A 121 -16.82 -5.75 34.71
CA ASN A 121 -18.19 -5.68 35.20
C ASN A 121 -19.07 -4.82 34.29
N ARG A 122 -18.53 -3.72 33.75
CA ARG A 122 -19.20 -2.88 32.74
C ARG A 122 -19.45 -3.68 31.47
N LEU A 123 -18.47 -4.42 30.97
CA LEU A 123 -18.65 -5.29 29.81
C LEU A 123 -19.73 -6.36 30.07
N LYS A 124 -19.70 -6.99 31.25
CA LYS A 124 -20.71 -7.98 31.64
C LYS A 124 -22.12 -7.38 31.68
N ALA A 125 -22.27 -6.19 32.25
CA ALA A 125 -23.54 -5.47 32.28
C ALA A 125 -24.04 -5.13 30.88
N GLU A 126 -23.15 -4.71 30.00
CA GLU A 126 -23.46 -4.41 28.61
C GLU A 126 -23.91 -5.66 27.82
N ILE A 127 -23.21 -6.78 27.98
CA ILE A 127 -23.64 -8.06 27.42
C ILE A 127 -25.01 -8.47 28.00
N GLY A 128 -25.26 -8.20 29.28
CA GLY A 128 -26.57 -8.41 29.91
C GLY A 128 -27.70 -7.60 29.23
N ARG A 129 -27.46 -6.32 28.95
CA ARG A 129 -28.39 -5.45 28.19
C ARG A 129 -28.64 -6.00 26.79
N PHE A 130 -27.61 -6.54 26.15
CA PHE A 130 -27.70 -7.14 24.83
C PHE A 130 -28.54 -8.43 24.84
N VAL A 131 -28.36 -9.29 25.85
CA VAL A 131 -29.14 -10.51 26.08
C VAL A 131 -30.62 -10.19 26.31
N GLU A 132 -30.92 -9.18 27.12
CA GLU A 132 -32.30 -8.72 27.37
C GLU A 132 -32.95 -8.21 26.08
N TYR A 133 -32.24 -7.39 25.29
CA TYR A 133 -32.74 -6.83 24.04
C TYR A 133 -33.14 -7.91 23.03
N TYR A 134 -32.35 -8.98 22.90
CA TYR A 134 -32.64 -10.13 22.04
C TYR A 134 -33.53 -11.19 22.68
N LYS A 135 -34.02 -10.95 23.91
CA LYS A 135 -34.96 -11.81 24.65
C LYS A 135 -34.45 -13.24 24.76
N THR A 136 -33.19 -13.39 25.13
CA THR A 136 -32.53 -14.68 25.33
C THR A 136 -31.93 -14.78 26.74
N ASP A 137 -31.14 -15.81 26.99
CA ASP A 137 -30.48 -16.04 28.27
C ASP A 137 -29.02 -16.45 28.08
N ILE A 138 -28.19 -16.19 29.08
CA ILE A 138 -26.74 -16.45 29.00
C ILE A 138 -26.41 -17.93 28.81
N CYS A 139 -27.21 -18.85 29.36
CA CYS A 139 -26.96 -20.29 29.22
C CYS A 139 -27.18 -20.75 27.77
N SER A 140 -28.21 -20.23 27.11
CA SER A 140 -28.43 -20.46 25.68
C SER A 140 -27.32 -19.85 24.82
N CYS A 141 -26.84 -18.65 25.15
CA CYS A 141 -25.69 -18.04 24.48
C CYS A 141 -24.41 -18.87 24.60
N GLU A 142 -24.11 -19.40 25.79
CA GLU A 142 -22.94 -20.27 25.99
C GLU A 142 -23.04 -21.58 25.17
N LYS A 143 -24.24 -22.17 25.02
CA LYS A 143 -24.43 -23.32 24.12
C LYS A 143 -24.16 -22.99 22.66
N ILE A 144 -24.61 -21.81 22.19
CA ILE A 144 -24.26 -21.34 20.84
C ILE A 144 -22.75 -21.16 20.73
N LYS A 145 -22.11 -20.59 21.75
CA LYS A 145 -20.65 -20.43 21.80
C LYS A 145 -19.93 -21.77 21.66
N GLU A 146 -20.33 -22.79 22.41
CA GLU A 146 -19.76 -24.14 22.33
C GLU A 146 -19.79 -24.70 20.90
N GLU A 147 -20.89 -24.48 20.17
CA GLU A 147 -21.00 -24.88 18.76
C GLU A 147 -20.09 -24.07 17.83
N LEU A 148 -20.03 -22.74 18.00
CA LEU A 148 -19.14 -21.88 17.21
C LEU A 148 -17.65 -22.15 17.49
N ASP A 149 -17.32 -22.49 18.74
CA ASP A 149 -15.96 -22.77 19.19
C ASP A 149 -15.37 -24.03 18.53
N LYS A 150 -16.20 -24.97 18.05
CA LYS A 150 -15.73 -26.08 17.19
C LYS A 150 -15.07 -25.57 15.92
N THR A 151 -15.66 -24.53 15.30
CA THR A 151 -15.11 -23.88 14.11
C THR A 151 -13.92 -23.00 14.47
N ARG A 152 -14.00 -22.21 15.55
CA ARG A 152 -12.87 -21.38 16.01
C ARG A 152 -11.64 -22.22 16.35
N SER A 153 -11.83 -23.43 16.86
CA SER A 153 -10.75 -24.39 17.09
C SER A 153 -10.04 -24.81 15.79
N LEU A 154 -10.78 -25.00 14.69
CA LEU A 154 -10.19 -25.26 13.37
C LEU A 154 -9.49 -24.02 12.81
N LEU A 155 -10.10 -22.85 12.94
CA LEU A 155 -9.50 -21.58 12.52
C LEU A 155 -8.19 -21.29 13.27
N LYS A 156 -8.11 -21.62 14.56
CA LYS A 156 -6.88 -21.52 15.34
C LYS A 156 -5.77 -22.41 14.75
N LYS A 157 -6.09 -23.62 14.32
CA LYS A 157 -5.13 -24.50 13.64
C LYS A 157 -4.70 -23.94 12.28
N ILE A 158 -5.63 -23.37 11.51
CA ILE A 158 -5.32 -22.69 10.24
C ILE A 158 -4.36 -21.52 10.48
N ASP A 159 -4.59 -20.74 11.53
CA ASP A 159 -3.69 -19.66 11.92
C ASP A 159 -2.30 -20.19 12.30
N GLU A 160 -2.22 -21.25 13.09
CA GLU A 160 -0.95 -21.93 13.41
C GLU A 160 -0.23 -22.46 12.16
N MET A 161 -0.95 -23.05 11.21
CA MET A 161 -0.40 -23.54 9.94
C MET A 161 0.15 -22.42 9.06
N THR A 162 -0.30 -21.17 9.27
CA THR A 162 0.15 -19.99 8.54
C THR A 162 1.57 -19.61 8.96
N TYR A 163 1.90 -19.68 10.26
CA TYR A 163 3.21 -19.27 10.76
C TYR A 163 4.16 -20.42 11.12
N ARG A 164 3.67 -21.56 11.60
CA ARG A 164 4.52 -22.71 12.00
C ARG A 164 4.89 -23.58 10.81
N GLU A 165 3.90 -23.92 9.97
CA GLU A 165 4.08 -24.86 8.86
C GLU A 165 4.24 -24.19 7.50
N LEU A 166 3.86 -22.91 7.38
CA LEU A 166 3.85 -22.14 6.12
C LEU A 166 3.08 -22.85 4.99
N LYS A 167 1.96 -23.50 5.34
CA LYS A 167 1.08 -24.21 4.38
C LYS A 167 -0.16 -23.40 3.97
N VAL A 168 -0.44 -22.35 4.73
CA VAL A 168 -1.55 -21.42 4.50
C VAL A 168 -0.93 -20.06 4.20
N SER A 169 -1.35 -19.42 3.11
CA SER A 169 -0.89 -18.07 2.76
C SER A 169 -1.53 -17.01 3.66
N GLY A 170 -0.93 -15.82 3.72
CA GLY A 170 -1.47 -14.72 4.51
C GLY A 170 -2.87 -14.28 4.07
N PHE A 171 -3.18 -14.37 2.78
CA PHE A 171 -4.50 -14.08 2.24
C PHE A 171 -5.54 -15.13 2.64
N GLU A 172 -5.20 -16.42 2.55
CA GLU A 172 -6.11 -17.49 2.97
C GLU A 172 -6.39 -17.42 4.48
N ASN A 173 -5.36 -17.15 5.29
CA ASN A 173 -5.51 -16.87 6.72
C ASN A 173 -6.45 -15.67 6.94
N HIS A 174 -6.20 -14.55 6.26
CA HIS A 174 -7.03 -13.35 6.32
C HIS A 174 -8.51 -13.65 6.06
N VAL A 175 -8.83 -14.31 4.94
CA VAL A 175 -10.20 -14.62 4.54
C VAL A 175 -10.89 -15.55 5.54
N ASN A 176 -10.21 -16.62 5.98
CA ASN A 176 -10.78 -17.59 6.92
C ASN A 176 -11.07 -16.94 8.29
N LEU A 177 -10.14 -16.13 8.81
CA LEU A 177 -10.31 -15.50 10.12
C LEU A 177 -11.34 -14.37 10.10
N VAL A 178 -11.25 -13.45 9.13
CA VAL A 178 -12.16 -12.29 9.08
C VAL A 178 -13.62 -12.70 8.83
N SER A 179 -13.84 -13.76 8.05
CA SER A 179 -15.19 -14.29 7.77
C SER A 179 -15.85 -14.93 9.00
N ALA A 180 -15.12 -15.18 10.09
CA ALA A 180 -15.66 -15.71 11.33
C ALA A 180 -16.29 -14.62 12.22
N SER A 181 -16.23 -13.35 11.83
CA SER A 181 -16.94 -12.27 12.52
C SER A 181 -18.45 -12.48 12.56
N ASP A 182 -19.02 -13.08 11.51
CA ASP A 182 -20.43 -13.46 11.40
C ASP A 182 -20.65 -14.91 10.93
N PHE A 183 -19.57 -15.66 10.69
CA PHE A 183 -19.58 -17.00 10.10
C PHE A 183 -20.32 -17.03 8.75
N ASN A 184 -20.17 -15.96 7.95
CA ASN A 184 -20.86 -15.76 6.68
C ASN A 184 -22.40 -15.88 6.75
N SER A 185 -22.99 -15.60 7.93
CA SER A 185 -24.41 -15.75 8.22
C SER A 185 -24.95 -17.18 8.18
N ASP A 186 -24.07 -18.20 8.07
CA ASP A 186 -24.42 -19.63 8.09
C ASP A 186 -23.29 -20.44 8.75
N PRO A 187 -23.31 -20.55 10.10
CA PRO A 187 -22.25 -21.24 10.84
C PRO A 187 -22.02 -22.69 10.42
N GLN A 188 -23.06 -23.42 10.01
CA GLN A 188 -22.93 -24.82 9.61
C GLN A 188 -22.24 -24.96 8.25
N SER A 189 -22.66 -24.14 7.27
CA SER A 189 -22.02 -24.15 5.95
C SER A 189 -20.59 -23.61 6.04
N PHE A 190 -20.36 -22.61 6.88
CA PHE A 190 -19.03 -22.06 7.11
C PHE A 190 -18.09 -23.09 7.75
N HIS A 191 -18.56 -23.83 8.76
CA HIS A 191 -17.79 -24.92 9.38
C HIS A 191 -17.33 -25.96 8.35
N ARG A 192 -18.24 -26.41 7.46
CA ARG A 192 -17.89 -27.36 6.40
C ARG A 192 -16.81 -26.82 5.48
N GLY A 193 -16.96 -25.58 5.00
CA GLY A 193 -15.97 -24.93 4.13
C GLY A 193 -14.59 -24.79 4.80
N VAL A 194 -14.56 -24.40 6.08
CA VAL A 194 -13.30 -24.32 6.86
C VAL A 194 -12.68 -25.70 7.07
N SER A 195 -13.49 -26.73 7.32
CA SER A 195 -13.02 -28.11 7.47
C SER A 195 -12.40 -28.65 6.18
N ASP A 196 -13.08 -28.45 5.04
CA ASP A 196 -12.58 -28.86 3.72
C ASP A 196 -11.28 -28.14 3.38
N PHE A 197 -11.21 -26.83 3.63
CA PHE A 197 -9.99 -26.04 3.46
C PHE A 197 -8.84 -26.54 4.34
N PHE A 198 -9.10 -26.81 5.63
CA PHE A 198 -8.10 -27.35 6.55
C PHE A 198 -7.54 -28.70 6.06
N ASP A 199 -8.43 -29.58 5.58
CA ASP A 199 -8.07 -30.90 5.07
C ASP A 199 -7.25 -30.86 3.79
N GLU A 200 -7.47 -29.86 2.95
CA GLU A 200 -6.66 -29.58 1.77
C GLU A 200 -5.30 -28.97 2.17
N ALA A 201 -5.32 -27.91 2.97
CA ALA A 201 -4.13 -27.15 3.35
C ALA A 201 -3.08 -28.02 4.05
N ARG A 202 -3.50 -28.97 4.91
CA ARG A 202 -2.55 -29.82 5.65
C ARG A 202 -1.71 -30.74 4.75
N LYS A 203 -2.21 -31.06 3.55
CA LYS A 203 -1.55 -31.91 2.55
C LYS A 203 -0.57 -31.13 1.67
N ARG A 204 -0.62 -29.80 1.70
CA ARG A 204 0.25 -28.95 0.89
C ARG A 204 1.69 -28.98 1.41
N PRO A 205 2.69 -28.85 0.52
CA PRO A 205 4.06 -28.63 0.95
C PRO A 205 4.19 -27.24 1.62
N SER A 206 5.18 -27.10 2.50
CA SER A 206 5.55 -25.82 3.09
C SER A 206 6.09 -24.88 2.01
N LYS A 207 5.72 -23.60 2.08
CA LYS A 207 6.20 -22.55 1.16
C LYS A 207 7.48 -21.93 1.70
N ALA A 208 8.53 -21.88 0.88
CA ALA A 208 9.72 -21.11 1.20
C ALA A 208 9.42 -19.60 1.08
N ILE A 209 9.78 -18.84 2.12
CA ILE A 209 9.57 -17.40 2.21
C ILE A 209 10.86 -16.69 2.62
N SER A 210 11.05 -15.46 2.14
CA SER A 210 12.21 -14.64 2.51
C SER A 210 11.97 -13.87 3.81
N LEU A 211 10.83 -13.23 3.98
CA LEU A 211 10.45 -12.58 5.24
C LEU A 211 9.11 -13.08 5.78
N ARG A 212 9.06 -13.08 7.12
CA ARG A 212 7.91 -13.32 7.98
C ARG A 212 7.32 -11.98 8.38
N ILE A 213 6.25 -11.56 7.71
CA ILE A 213 5.69 -10.21 7.85
C ILE A 213 4.44 -10.25 8.73
N GLY A 214 4.31 -9.29 9.65
CA GLY A 214 3.05 -9.01 10.35
C GLY A 214 2.23 -7.92 9.69
N HIS A 215 0.94 -8.14 9.49
CA HIS A 215 -0.05 -7.12 9.19
C HIS A 215 -0.66 -6.62 10.49
N ALA A 216 -0.49 -5.32 10.77
CA ALA A 216 -1.12 -4.64 11.89
C ALA A 216 -2.18 -3.64 11.36
N GLY A 217 -3.24 -3.44 12.14
CA GLY A 217 -4.37 -2.58 11.80
C GLY A 217 -5.55 -3.33 11.20
N ILE A 218 -6.61 -2.58 10.86
CA ILE A 218 -7.85 -3.14 10.31
C ILE A 218 -7.59 -3.89 8.98
N PRO A 219 -8.55 -4.72 8.49
CA PRO A 219 -8.45 -5.32 7.17
C PRO A 219 -8.09 -4.30 6.08
N PRO A 220 -7.06 -4.57 5.25
CA PRO A 220 -6.66 -3.65 4.21
C PRO A 220 -7.75 -3.58 3.14
N ILE A 221 -8.13 -2.36 2.75
CA ILE A 221 -9.15 -2.15 1.70
C ILE A 221 -8.64 -2.48 0.28
N PHE A 222 -7.33 -2.74 0.15
CA PHE A 222 -6.67 -3.01 -1.13
C PHE A 222 -6.93 -4.43 -1.63
N SER A 223 -7.31 -4.56 -2.90
CA SER A 223 -7.72 -5.86 -3.48
C SER A 223 -6.56 -6.84 -3.72
N ASP A 224 -5.32 -6.36 -3.84
CA ASP A 224 -4.18 -7.19 -4.22
C ASP A 224 -2.97 -7.08 -3.27
N TYR A 225 -3.17 -6.49 -2.08
CA TYR A 225 -2.12 -6.23 -1.09
C TYR A 225 -1.35 -7.51 -0.68
N TYR A 226 -2.06 -8.57 -0.30
CA TYR A 226 -1.45 -9.84 0.07
C TYR A 226 -0.72 -10.50 -1.11
N HIS A 227 -1.34 -10.50 -2.29
CA HIS A 227 -0.76 -11.11 -3.49
C HIS A 227 0.50 -10.38 -3.94
N TYR A 228 0.53 -9.05 -3.84
CA TYR A 228 1.71 -8.27 -4.17
C TYR A 228 2.88 -8.58 -3.23
N ILE A 229 2.66 -8.62 -1.92
CA ILE A 229 3.71 -9.01 -0.95
C ILE A 229 4.19 -10.43 -1.21
N SER A 230 3.28 -11.38 -1.43
CA SER A 230 3.64 -12.75 -1.81
C SER A 230 4.45 -12.82 -3.11
N SER A 231 4.22 -11.92 -4.07
CA SER A 231 4.98 -11.89 -5.33
C SER A 231 6.43 -11.45 -5.15
N LEU A 232 6.75 -10.78 -4.03
CA LEU A 232 8.10 -10.38 -3.64
C LEU A 232 8.85 -11.49 -2.88
N GLY A 233 8.26 -12.67 -2.72
CA GLY A 233 8.87 -13.82 -2.02
C GLY A 233 8.71 -13.79 -0.49
N SER A 234 8.08 -12.76 0.07
CA SER A 234 7.75 -12.64 1.50
C SER A 234 6.27 -12.98 1.76
N GLU A 235 5.91 -13.33 2.99
CA GLU A 235 4.52 -13.71 3.32
C GLU A 235 4.03 -13.03 4.59
N ILE A 236 2.76 -12.62 4.59
CA ILE A 236 2.09 -12.14 5.81
C ILE A 236 1.68 -13.36 6.61
N ILE A 237 2.26 -13.55 7.79
CA ILE A 237 2.00 -14.72 8.65
C ILE A 237 1.30 -14.36 9.97
N TYR A 238 1.01 -13.07 10.15
CA TYR A 238 0.25 -12.56 11.28
C TYR A 238 -0.72 -11.51 10.76
N ASN A 239 -2.01 -11.73 10.95
CA ASN A 239 -3.09 -10.79 10.65
C ASN A 239 -3.72 -10.35 11.96
N GLU A 240 -3.31 -9.19 12.48
CA GLU A 240 -3.64 -8.74 13.82
C GLU A 240 -5.16 -8.71 14.08
N THR A 241 -5.88 -7.80 13.41
CA THR A 241 -7.29 -7.54 13.71
C THR A 241 -8.21 -8.65 13.26
N GLN A 242 -7.88 -9.32 12.15
CA GLN A 242 -8.64 -10.46 11.65
C GLN A 242 -8.59 -11.64 12.62
N ARG A 243 -7.42 -11.89 13.24
CA ARG A 243 -7.29 -12.85 14.33
C ARG A 243 -8.19 -12.47 15.50
N GLN A 244 -8.20 -11.20 15.89
CA GLN A 244 -9.06 -10.70 16.97
C GLN A 244 -10.56 -10.85 16.61
N PHE A 245 -10.98 -10.49 15.38
CA PHE A 245 -12.37 -10.58 14.91
C PHE A 245 -12.90 -12.02 14.85
N SER A 246 -12.01 -13.00 14.62
CA SER A 246 -12.36 -14.42 14.61
C SER A 246 -12.65 -15.01 16.00
N MET A 247 -12.29 -14.29 17.07
CA MET A 247 -12.47 -14.69 18.46
C MET A 247 -11.79 -16.02 18.84
N ILE A 248 -10.76 -16.45 18.09
CA ILE A 248 -10.08 -17.73 18.35
C ILE A 248 -9.37 -17.80 19.70
N GLU A 249 -8.90 -16.66 20.25
CA GLU A 249 -8.30 -16.55 21.59
C GLU A 249 -9.33 -16.65 22.73
N GLY A 250 -10.62 -16.57 22.39
CA GLY A 250 -11.75 -16.80 23.30
C GLY A 250 -12.26 -18.24 23.33
N THR A 251 -11.66 -19.15 22.54
CA THR A 251 -12.08 -20.54 22.44
C THR A 251 -11.93 -21.25 23.79
N GLY A 252 -13.00 -21.88 24.28
CA GLY A 252 -13.00 -22.62 25.55
C GLY A 252 -13.04 -21.75 26.82
N LYS A 253 -13.19 -20.43 26.68
CA LYS A 253 -13.46 -19.49 27.77
C LYS A 253 -14.96 -19.21 27.87
N SER A 254 -15.43 -18.62 28.96
CA SER A 254 -16.82 -18.10 29.00
C SER A 254 -17.03 -16.99 27.98
N LEU A 255 -18.28 -16.70 27.62
CA LEU A 255 -18.64 -15.60 26.73
C LEU A 255 -18.06 -14.27 27.22
N TYR A 256 -18.17 -13.97 28.51
CA TYR A 256 -17.65 -12.74 29.10
C TYR A 256 -16.13 -12.63 28.96
N GLU A 257 -15.40 -13.70 29.30
CA GLU A 257 -13.93 -13.72 29.18
C GLU A 257 -13.46 -13.67 27.73
N ALA A 258 -14.19 -14.29 26.78
CA ALA A 258 -13.85 -14.24 25.37
C ALA A 258 -13.85 -12.79 24.85
N TYR A 259 -14.92 -12.02 25.15
CA TYR A 259 -15.06 -10.63 24.73
C TYR A 259 -14.27 -9.64 25.60
N HIS A 260 -13.91 -10.01 26.82
CA HIS A 260 -12.94 -9.24 27.62
C HIS A 260 -11.51 -9.39 27.06
N ASN A 261 -11.13 -10.56 26.57
CA ASN A 261 -9.80 -10.80 25.98
C ASN A 261 -9.63 -10.27 24.55
N TYR A 262 -10.71 -9.82 23.90
CA TYR A 262 -10.69 -9.21 22.57
C TYR A 262 -9.98 -7.85 22.65
N THR A 263 -8.73 -7.73 22.20
CA THR A 263 -7.90 -6.54 22.51
C THR A 263 -8.20 -5.32 21.65
N TYR A 264 -8.79 -5.52 20.46
CA TYR A 264 -8.98 -4.47 19.46
C TYR A 264 -9.83 -3.27 19.91
N PRO A 265 -11.01 -3.43 20.56
CA PRO A 265 -11.87 -2.30 20.86
C PRO A 265 -11.48 -1.56 22.15
N TYR A 266 -10.41 -1.97 22.83
CA TYR A 266 -9.96 -1.38 24.07
C TYR A 266 -8.76 -0.45 23.84
N SER A 267 -8.14 -0.01 24.93
CA SER A 267 -6.98 0.88 24.86
C SER A 267 -5.87 0.30 23.96
N PHE A 268 -5.21 1.19 23.22
CA PHE A 268 -4.07 0.84 22.35
C PHE A 268 -2.97 0.05 23.08
N LYS A 269 -2.85 0.19 24.40
CA LYS A 269 -1.88 -0.56 25.21
C LYS A 269 -2.09 -2.08 25.13
N ASN A 270 -3.32 -2.56 25.30
CA ASN A 270 -3.64 -3.99 25.25
C ASN A 270 -3.35 -4.56 23.85
N ARG A 271 -3.70 -3.78 22.82
CA ARG A 271 -3.40 -4.08 21.42
C ARG A 271 -1.89 -4.20 21.17
N LEU A 272 -1.10 -3.24 21.68
CA LEU A 272 0.35 -3.22 21.55
C LEU A 272 1.03 -4.41 22.25
N GLU A 273 0.57 -4.80 23.44
CA GLU A 273 1.09 -5.98 24.15
C GLU A 273 0.83 -7.28 23.35
N ASP A 274 -0.35 -7.41 22.73
CA ASP A 274 -0.67 -8.53 21.83
C ASP A 274 0.24 -8.57 20.59
N ILE A 275 0.51 -7.41 19.98
CA ILE A 275 1.43 -7.30 18.84
C ILE A 275 2.85 -7.69 19.26
N LYS A 276 3.37 -7.20 20.40
CA LYS A 276 4.72 -7.53 20.89
C LYS A 276 4.85 -9.04 21.13
N LYS A 277 3.84 -9.67 21.73
CA LYS A 277 3.80 -11.12 21.90
C LYS A 277 3.80 -11.86 20.55
N ALA A 278 3.03 -11.39 19.57
CA ALA A 278 2.97 -12.00 18.25
C ALA A 278 4.29 -11.87 17.47
N ILE A 279 5.03 -10.77 17.64
CA ILE A 279 6.37 -10.58 17.07
C ILE A 279 7.30 -11.71 17.53
N GLU A 280 7.32 -11.98 18.84
CA GLU A 280 8.17 -13.02 19.43
C GLU A 280 7.70 -14.42 19.04
N GLU A 281 6.43 -14.74 19.26
CA GLU A 281 5.88 -16.09 19.04
C GLU A 281 5.98 -16.53 17.57
N ARG A 282 5.82 -15.59 16.64
CA ARG A 282 5.79 -15.88 15.20
C ARG A 282 7.11 -15.58 14.53
N GLU A 283 8.13 -15.13 15.26
CA GLU A 283 9.44 -14.75 14.71
C GLU A 283 9.29 -13.76 13.54
N LEU A 284 8.54 -12.67 13.76
CA LEU A 284 8.31 -11.67 12.73
C LEU A 284 9.61 -10.89 12.44
N ASP A 285 9.86 -10.64 11.15
CA ASP A 285 11.00 -9.84 10.71
C ASP A 285 10.68 -8.34 10.64
N CYS A 286 9.42 -8.03 10.37
CA CYS A 286 8.91 -6.67 10.26
C CYS A 286 7.38 -6.65 10.35
N ILE A 287 6.83 -5.44 10.53
CA ILE A 287 5.39 -5.18 10.45
C ILE A 287 5.10 -4.21 9.31
N ILE A 288 4.04 -4.51 8.56
CA ILE A 288 3.35 -3.54 7.71
C ILE A 288 2.06 -3.14 8.44
N HIS A 289 2.04 -1.90 8.93
CA HIS A 289 0.88 -1.28 9.57
C HIS A 289 -0.01 -0.65 8.50
N TYR A 290 -1.22 -1.16 8.34
CA TYR A 290 -2.22 -0.57 7.48
C TYR A 290 -3.09 0.39 8.26
N VAL A 291 -3.29 1.58 7.70
CA VAL A 291 -4.22 2.57 8.24
C VAL A 291 -5.19 3.01 7.17
N GLN A 292 -6.43 3.20 7.56
CA GLN A 292 -7.46 3.72 6.68
C GLN A 292 -7.51 5.24 6.74
N SER A 293 -7.70 5.89 5.58
CA SER A 293 -7.93 7.33 5.50
C SER A 293 -9.16 7.74 6.33
N PHE A 294 -9.02 8.82 7.09
CA PHE A 294 -10.03 9.32 8.05
C PHE A 294 -10.32 8.36 9.21
N CYS A 295 -9.32 7.56 9.62
CA CYS A 295 -9.40 6.67 10.78
C CYS A 295 -8.55 7.22 11.95
N PHE A 296 -9.07 7.13 13.18
CA PHE A 296 -8.34 7.60 14.37
C PHE A 296 -7.04 6.81 14.63
N HIS A 297 -6.96 5.55 14.16
CA HIS A 297 -5.75 4.71 14.21
C HIS A 297 -4.52 5.37 13.52
N GLN A 298 -4.72 6.41 12.70
CA GLN A 298 -3.61 7.24 12.16
C GLN A 298 -2.79 7.91 13.26
N ILE A 299 -3.44 8.28 14.37
CA ILE A 299 -2.76 8.89 15.53
C ILE A 299 -1.91 7.85 16.25
N GLU A 300 -2.40 6.61 16.33
CA GLU A 300 -1.72 5.49 16.99
C GLU A 300 -0.47 5.01 16.24
N ASP A 301 -0.35 5.30 14.93
CA ASP A 301 0.82 4.91 14.12
C ASP A 301 2.15 5.36 14.75
N ARG A 302 2.18 6.58 15.30
CA ARG A 302 3.38 7.11 15.97
C ARG A 302 3.66 6.38 17.28
N MET A 303 2.61 6.03 18.03
CA MET A 303 2.74 5.27 19.27
C MET A 303 3.29 3.87 18.97
N LEU A 304 2.75 3.19 17.97
CA LEU A 304 3.23 1.87 17.52
C LEU A 304 4.73 1.91 17.20
N LYS A 305 5.17 2.86 16.38
CA LYS A 305 6.58 3.00 15.99
C LYS A 305 7.50 3.30 17.17
N ASN A 306 7.10 4.22 18.05
CA ASN A 306 7.90 4.55 19.22
C ASN A 306 8.08 3.35 20.15
N GLU A 307 7.02 2.57 20.34
CA GLU A 307 6.99 1.43 21.26
C GLU A 307 7.67 0.18 20.74
N LEU A 308 7.75 0.02 19.42
CA LEU A 308 8.49 -1.06 18.76
C LEU A 308 9.97 -0.71 18.53
N GLY A 309 10.37 0.54 18.76
CA GLY A 309 11.76 0.99 18.71
C GLY A 309 12.40 0.72 17.34
N ASP A 310 13.50 -0.05 17.33
CA ASP A 310 14.26 -0.37 16.12
C ASP A 310 13.62 -1.50 15.28
N PHE A 311 12.55 -2.14 15.76
CA PHE A 311 11.86 -3.17 15.01
C PHE A 311 11.26 -2.58 13.72
N PRO A 312 11.51 -3.15 12.52
CA PRO A 312 11.10 -2.49 11.28
C PRO A 312 9.58 -2.41 11.11
N VAL A 313 9.07 -1.19 10.92
CA VAL A 313 7.65 -0.93 10.65
C VAL A 313 7.47 -0.04 9.41
N LEU A 314 6.69 -0.50 8.45
CA LEU A 314 6.20 0.31 7.33
C LEU A 314 4.73 0.65 7.55
N THR A 315 4.34 1.90 7.35
CA THR A 315 2.93 2.31 7.36
C THR A 315 2.45 2.59 5.95
N ILE A 316 1.35 1.95 5.56
CA ILE A 316 0.61 2.21 4.32
C ILE A 316 -0.78 2.72 4.62
N GLU A 317 -1.29 3.60 3.76
CA GLU A 317 -2.61 4.21 3.93
C GLU A 317 -3.51 3.91 2.73
N GLY A 318 -4.73 3.41 2.99
CA GLY A 318 -5.74 3.18 1.95
C GLY A 318 -7.01 3.99 2.18
N ASP A 319 -7.64 4.43 1.08
CA ASP A 319 -8.88 5.22 1.13
C ASP A 319 -10.10 4.42 0.66
N TYR A 320 -10.10 3.91 -0.57
CA TYR A 320 -11.23 3.20 -1.17
C TYR A 320 -10.79 1.84 -1.75
N PRO A 321 -11.74 0.90 -2.00
CA PRO A 321 -11.45 -0.39 -2.60
C PRO A 321 -10.78 -0.22 -3.96
N ALA A 322 -9.53 -0.63 -4.07
CA ALA A 322 -8.72 -0.55 -5.28
C ALA A 322 -7.49 -1.45 -5.14
N PRO A 323 -6.81 -1.78 -6.25
CA PRO A 323 -5.45 -2.32 -6.16
C PRO A 323 -4.51 -1.33 -5.49
N LEU A 324 -3.41 -1.81 -4.93
CA LEU A 324 -2.29 -0.97 -4.51
C LEU A 324 -1.88 -0.06 -5.66
N ASN A 325 -1.78 1.24 -5.39
CA ASN A 325 -1.16 2.17 -6.32
C ASN A 325 0.35 1.89 -6.40
N GLU A 326 0.99 2.34 -7.47
CA GLU A 326 2.40 2.04 -7.73
C GLU A 326 3.34 2.66 -6.70
N ASN A 327 2.92 3.73 -6.04
CA ASN A 327 3.71 4.36 -5.00
C ASN A 327 3.80 3.48 -3.75
N ASP A 328 2.66 2.95 -3.29
CA ASP A 328 2.62 2.03 -2.15
C ASP A 328 3.30 0.70 -2.48
N ARG A 329 3.22 0.24 -3.74
CA ARG A 329 4.01 -0.91 -4.22
C ARG A 329 5.51 -0.68 -4.03
N LEU A 330 6.03 0.45 -4.53
CA LEU A 330 7.44 0.79 -4.40
C LEU A 330 7.89 0.92 -2.93
N LYS A 331 7.05 1.47 -2.05
CA LYS A 331 7.34 1.51 -0.60
C LYS A 331 7.46 0.12 0.00
N ILE A 332 6.49 -0.76 -0.29
CA ILE A 332 6.49 -2.15 0.20
C ILE A 332 7.71 -2.90 -0.33
N GLU A 333 8.00 -2.79 -1.62
CA GLU A 333 9.15 -3.41 -2.27
C GLU A 333 10.47 -2.94 -1.64
N SER A 334 10.64 -1.63 -1.51
CA SER A 334 11.83 -1.05 -0.86
C SER A 334 11.97 -1.48 0.59
N PHE A 335 10.87 -1.52 1.35
CA PHE A 335 10.88 -1.88 2.75
C PHE A 335 11.31 -3.34 2.94
N ILE A 336 10.70 -4.25 2.19
CA ILE A 336 11.05 -5.68 2.20
C ILE A 336 12.52 -5.87 1.85
N LEU A 337 13.01 -5.26 0.76
CA LEU A 337 14.42 -5.34 0.37
C LEU A 337 15.37 -4.84 1.46
N ASN A 338 15.01 -3.76 2.16
CA ASN A 338 15.83 -3.21 3.25
C ASN A 338 15.85 -4.14 4.48
N VAL A 339 14.72 -4.79 4.81
CA VAL A 339 14.64 -5.75 5.92
C VAL A 339 15.41 -7.03 5.58
N GLU A 340 15.29 -7.56 4.36
CA GLU A 340 16.05 -8.73 3.90
C GLU A 340 17.56 -8.51 3.99
N LYS A 341 18.05 -7.34 3.56
CA LYS A 341 19.46 -6.97 3.67
C LYS A 341 19.95 -7.03 5.12
N LYS A 342 19.19 -6.47 6.06
CA LYS A 342 19.53 -6.47 7.48
C LYS A 342 19.51 -7.89 8.06
N LYS A 343 18.45 -8.67 7.79
CA LYS A 343 18.24 -10.01 8.33
C LYS A 343 19.33 -10.99 7.90
N TYR A 344 19.56 -11.10 6.60
CA TYR A 344 20.42 -12.14 6.04
C TYR A 344 21.89 -11.71 5.92
N LYS A 345 22.22 -10.47 6.32
CA LYS A 345 23.53 -9.84 6.05
C LYS A 345 23.97 -10.08 4.60
N LEU A 346 23.01 -10.11 3.68
CA LEU A 346 23.24 -10.51 2.30
C LEU A 346 24.33 -9.61 1.74
N LYS A 347 25.39 -10.22 1.19
CA LYS A 347 26.19 -9.52 0.21
C LYS A 347 25.24 -9.20 -0.92
N THR A 348 24.90 -7.93 -1.05
CA THR A 348 24.10 -7.39 -2.16
C THR A 348 24.53 -8.05 -3.45
N LYS A 349 23.58 -8.65 -4.16
CA LYS A 349 23.83 -9.31 -5.44
C LYS A 349 24.54 -8.31 -6.35
N LYS A 350 25.65 -8.73 -6.95
CA LYS A 350 26.29 -7.91 -7.98
C LYS A 350 25.28 -7.72 -9.10
N ILE A 351 25.19 -6.49 -9.59
CA ILE A 351 24.39 -6.22 -10.77
C ILE A 351 25.11 -6.89 -11.94
N ASP A 352 24.55 -8.01 -12.40
CA ASP A 352 25.06 -8.79 -13.53
C ASP A 352 24.61 -8.13 -14.82
N LEU A 353 25.54 -7.46 -15.50
CA LEU A 353 25.26 -6.74 -16.73
C LEU A 353 25.44 -7.67 -17.93
N PHE A 354 24.42 -7.81 -18.77
CA PHE A 354 24.56 -8.55 -20.01
C PHE A 354 25.36 -7.80 -21.06
N LYS A 355 26.27 -8.53 -21.73
CA LYS A 355 27.11 -8.06 -22.83
C LYS A 355 26.91 -8.81 -24.15
N GLY A 356 25.95 -9.73 -24.23
CA GLY A 356 25.72 -10.53 -25.45
C GLY A 356 24.97 -9.79 -26.56
N LYS A 357 24.94 -10.40 -27.75
CA LYS A 357 24.35 -9.84 -28.98
C LYS A 357 22.83 -10.04 -29.07
N LYS A 358 22.06 -9.44 -28.17
CA LYS A 358 20.58 -9.47 -28.21
C LYS A 358 20.01 -8.10 -28.60
N TYR A 359 18.94 -8.11 -29.40
CA TYR A 359 18.14 -6.92 -29.70
C TYR A 359 17.10 -6.76 -28.58
N CYS A 360 17.28 -5.75 -27.73
CA CYS A 360 16.36 -5.47 -26.63
C CYS A 360 16.00 -4.00 -26.52
N ALA A 361 14.85 -3.73 -25.92
CA ALA A 361 14.42 -2.38 -25.58
C ALA A 361 13.99 -2.32 -24.12
N GLY A 362 14.66 -1.46 -23.35
CA GLY A 362 14.22 -1.12 -22.00
C GLY A 362 13.25 0.06 -22.04
N ILE A 363 12.17 -0.04 -21.27
CA ILE A 363 11.07 0.92 -21.20
C ILE A 363 10.96 1.40 -19.76
N ASP A 364 11.37 2.64 -19.48
CA ASP A 364 11.08 3.30 -18.20
C ASP A 364 9.78 4.09 -18.34
N LEU A 365 8.69 3.53 -17.81
CA LEU A 365 7.35 4.11 -17.84
C LEU A 365 7.16 5.00 -16.61
N GLY A 366 7.75 6.20 -16.67
CA GLY A 366 7.67 7.20 -15.61
C GLY A 366 6.35 7.99 -15.58
N SER A 367 6.13 8.73 -14.49
CA SER A 367 4.91 9.53 -14.28
C SER A 367 4.78 10.78 -15.17
N ARG A 368 5.90 11.29 -15.71
CA ARG A 368 5.93 12.48 -16.58
C ARG A 368 6.42 12.20 -17.99
N SER A 369 7.34 11.25 -18.13
CA SER A 369 7.87 10.85 -19.43
C SER A 369 8.13 9.36 -19.49
N VAL A 370 7.90 8.75 -20.66
CA VAL A 370 8.31 7.38 -20.98
C VAL A 370 9.62 7.42 -21.75
N LYS A 371 10.61 6.68 -21.28
CA LYS A 371 11.94 6.60 -21.89
C LYS A 371 12.15 5.21 -22.45
N ILE A 372 12.63 5.14 -23.69
CA ILE A 372 12.96 3.88 -24.35
C ILE A 372 14.43 3.88 -24.72
N ALA A 373 15.12 2.80 -24.35
CA ALA A 373 16.51 2.55 -24.72
C ALA A 373 16.58 1.27 -25.55
N CYS A 374 16.72 1.42 -26.86
CA CYS A 374 16.96 0.31 -27.78
C CYS A 374 18.45 -0.02 -27.81
N ARG A 375 18.80 -1.29 -27.55
CA ARG A 375 20.18 -1.76 -27.45
C ARG A 375 20.40 -3.01 -28.29
N ALA A 376 21.52 -3.04 -29.02
CA ALA A 376 22.05 -4.24 -29.66
C ALA A 376 23.56 -4.09 -29.86
N ASN A 377 24.39 -5.00 -29.34
CA ASN A 377 25.86 -4.86 -29.41
C ASN A 377 26.32 -3.50 -28.83
N ASN A 378 27.04 -2.69 -29.62
CA ASN A 378 27.46 -1.31 -29.29
C ASN A 378 26.45 -0.25 -29.74
N PHE A 379 25.34 -0.64 -30.37
CA PHE A 379 24.29 0.28 -30.79
C PHE A 379 23.38 0.62 -29.61
N GLN A 380 23.15 1.91 -29.41
CA GLN A 380 22.16 2.45 -28.50
C GLN A 380 21.39 3.55 -29.19
N LYS A 381 20.06 3.55 -29.02
CA LYS A 381 19.20 4.63 -29.50
C LYS A 381 18.10 4.90 -28.48
N PHE A 382 17.84 6.18 -28.25
CA PHE A 382 16.99 6.65 -27.16
C PHE A 382 15.78 7.39 -27.68
N GLN A 383 14.59 7.07 -27.18
CA GLN A 383 13.36 7.77 -27.52
C GLN A 383 12.62 8.23 -26.27
N LEU A 384 12.24 9.50 -26.25
CA LEU A 384 11.45 10.12 -25.17
C LEU A 384 10.03 10.36 -25.65
N TYR A 385 9.07 10.08 -24.78
CA TYR A 385 7.66 10.43 -24.96
C TYR A 385 7.15 11.16 -23.72
N GLU A 386 6.22 12.10 -23.89
CA GLU A 386 5.36 12.54 -22.78
C GLU A 386 4.46 11.36 -22.38
N THR A 387 4.25 11.16 -21.07
CA THR A 387 3.58 9.94 -20.58
C THR A 387 2.15 9.81 -21.08
N MET A 388 1.38 10.89 -21.13
CA MET A 388 0.00 10.86 -21.62
C MET A 388 -0.04 10.60 -23.12
N ASP A 389 0.85 11.20 -23.89
CA ASP A 389 0.96 10.91 -25.33
C ASP A 389 1.29 9.43 -25.59
N PHE A 390 2.20 8.85 -24.80
CA PHE A 390 2.51 7.43 -24.88
C PHE A 390 1.30 6.56 -24.52
N ILE A 391 0.60 6.89 -23.44
CA ILE A 391 -0.60 6.16 -22.99
C ILE A 391 -1.68 6.21 -24.06
N VAL A 392 -2.01 7.39 -24.59
CA VAL A 392 -3.02 7.53 -25.66
C VAL A 392 -2.57 6.83 -26.94
N LYS A 393 -1.27 6.81 -27.23
CA LYS A 393 -0.77 6.18 -28.45
C LYS A 393 -0.78 4.65 -28.39
N TYR A 394 -0.42 4.06 -27.26
CA TYR A 394 -0.13 2.61 -27.17
C TYR A 394 -0.88 1.86 -26.07
N LEU A 395 -1.50 2.55 -25.12
CA LEU A 395 -2.15 1.93 -23.95
C LEU A 395 -3.66 2.23 -23.85
N SER A 396 -4.19 3.19 -24.61
CA SER A 396 -5.63 3.46 -24.65
C SER A 396 -6.34 2.58 -25.69
N GLY A 397 -7.29 1.75 -25.23
CA GLY A 397 -8.13 0.90 -26.08
C GLY A 397 -8.34 -0.49 -25.48
N ASP A 398 -9.44 -1.16 -25.85
CA ASP A 398 -9.81 -2.49 -25.32
C ASP A 398 -9.06 -3.67 -26.01
N GLU A 399 -8.29 -3.41 -27.06
CA GLU A 399 -7.64 -4.44 -27.89
C GLU A 399 -6.12 -4.50 -27.67
N THR A 400 -5.68 -5.32 -26.71
CA THR A 400 -4.28 -5.46 -26.30
C THR A 400 -3.34 -5.96 -27.41
N GLU A 401 -3.79 -6.87 -28.29
CA GLU A 401 -2.96 -7.42 -29.37
C GLU A 401 -2.59 -6.37 -30.44
N LYS A 402 -3.51 -5.46 -30.77
CA LYS A 402 -3.23 -4.36 -31.73
C LYS A 402 -2.21 -3.38 -31.15
N SER A 403 -2.25 -3.15 -29.85
CA SER A 403 -1.30 -2.29 -29.13
C SER A 403 0.13 -2.80 -29.20
N PHE A 404 0.36 -4.11 -28.98
CA PHE A 404 1.70 -4.69 -29.11
C PHE A 404 2.23 -4.62 -30.54
N GLY A 405 1.46 -5.06 -31.53
CA GLY A 405 1.91 -5.06 -32.93
C GLY A 405 2.19 -3.65 -33.48
N LYS A 406 1.48 -2.62 -32.99
CA LYS A 406 1.79 -1.22 -33.30
C LYS A 406 3.08 -0.77 -32.62
N PHE A 407 3.21 -1.03 -31.32
CA PHE A 407 4.40 -0.67 -30.55
C PHE A 407 5.66 -1.31 -31.12
N ASP A 408 5.66 -2.63 -31.36
CA ASP A 408 6.82 -3.36 -31.89
C ASP A 408 7.28 -2.83 -33.26
N ARG A 409 6.33 -2.52 -34.17
CA ARG A 409 6.65 -1.91 -35.47
C ARG A 409 7.26 -0.52 -35.32
N ASP A 410 6.71 0.32 -34.44
CA ASP A 410 7.22 1.67 -34.21
C ASP A 410 8.63 1.64 -33.61
N ILE A 411 8.89 0.73 -32.65
CA ILE A 411 10.22 0.56 -32.05
C ILE A 411 11.22 0.02 -33.06
N LYS A 412 10.87 -1.02 -33.84
CA LYS A 412 11.74 -1.56 -34.89
C LYS A 412 12.08 -0.51 -35.94
N LYS A 413 11.09 0.27 -36.39
CA LYS A 413 11.31 1.38 -37.33
C LYS A 413 12.23 2.44 -36.71
N PHE A 414 11.97 2.85 -35.48
CA PHE A 414 12.78 3.83 -34.78
C PHE A 414 14.23 3.36 -34.63
N ALA A 415 14.46 2.11 -34.26
CA ALA A 415 15.78 1.53 -34.07
C ALA A 415 16.50 1.15 -35.38
N GLY A 416 15.82 1.19 -36.53
CA GLY A 416 16.37 0.74 -37.82
C GLY A 416 16.44 -0.79 -37.95
N TRP A 417 15.64 -1.52 -37.19
CA TRP A 417 15.65 -2.99 -37.06
C TRP A 417 14.62 -3.65 -37.99
N HIS A 418 14.63 -3.25 -39.27
CA HIS A 418 13.62 -3.68 -40.26
C HIS A 418 13.58 -5.20 -40.49
N ASN A 419 14.71 -5.89 -40.33
CA ASN A 419 14.83 -7.34 -40.59
C ASN A 419 14.97 -8.17 -39.30
N ILE A 420 14.67 -7.60 -38.13
CA ILE A 420 14.81 -8.30 -36.85
C ILE A 420 13.49 -8.97 -36.47
N GLN A 421 13.53 -10.31 -36.37
CA GLN A 421 12.35 -11.11 -36.04
C GLN A 421 11.86 -10.85 -34.62
N LYS A 422 12.77 -10.87 -33.63
CA LYS A 422 12.43 -10.75 -32.21
C LYS A 422 13.19 -9.62 -31.53
N VAL A 423 12.46 -8.77 -30.83
CA VAL A 423 12.98 -7.79 -29.87
C VAL A 423 12.49 -8.21 -28.49
N GLU A 424 13.39 -8.24 -27.51
CA GLU A 424 13.02 -8.50 -26.12
C GLU A 424 12.73 -7.18 -25.40
N TYR A 425 11.56 -7.07 -24.78
CA TYR A 425 11.13 -5.88 -24.07
C TYR A 425 11.28 -6.06 -22.56
N PHE A 426 11.77 -5.02 -21.90
CA PHE A 426 11.94 -4.99 -20.45
C PHE A 426 11.40 -3.68 -19.93
N SER A 427 10.69 -3.70 -18.81
CA SER A 427 10.02 -2.51 -18.29
C SER A 427 10.44 -2.16 -16.87
N THR A 428 10.42 -0.87 -16.57
CA THR A 428 10.68 -0.32 -15.24
C THR A 428 9.91 0.99 -15.05
N GLY A 429 10.09 1.64 -13.91
CA GLY A 429 9.38 2.85 -13.54
C GLY A 429 7.96 2.61 -13.03
N TYR A 430 7.26 3.70 -12.72
CA TYR A 430 5.92 3.72 -12.12
C TYR A 430 4.95 2.79 -12.85
N GLY A 431 4.90 2.82 -14.18
CA GLY A 431 3.96 2.03 -14.97
C GLY A 431 4.46 0.67 -15.46
N ARG A 432 5.55 0.11 -14.90
CA ARG A 432 6.19 -1.12 -15.42
C ARG A 432 5.23 -2.28 -15.65
N TYR A 433 4.30 -2.53 -14.73
CA TYR A 433 3.35 -3.64 -14.86
C TYR A 433 2.35 -3.45 -15.99
N ARG A 434 2.06 -2.20 -16.38
CA ARG A 434 1.22 -1.91 -17.56
C ARG A 434 1.93 -2.25 -18.86
N ALA A 435 3.26 -2.19 -18.90
CA ALA A 435 4.05 -2.55 -20.08
C ALA A 435 4.00 -4.07 -20.39
N LYS A 436 3.37 -4.89 -19.54
CA LYS A 436 3.10 -6.31 -19.84
C LYS A 436 2.29 -6.50 -21.12
N VAL A 437 1.49 -5.50 -21.52
CA VAL A 437 0.80 -5.51 -22.83
C VAL A 437 1.77 -5.53 -24.02
N PHE A 438 3.04 -5.19 -23.79
CA PHE A 438 4.11 -5.27 -24.79
C PHE A 438 5.02 -6.50 -24.61
N ASP A 439 4.56 -7.51 -23.86
CA ASP A 439 5.39 -8.66 -23.44
C ASP A 439 6.68 -8.23 -22.72
N ALA A 440 6.65 -7.06 -22.06
CA ALA A 440 7.81 -6.51 -21.39
C ALA A 440 7.95 -7.11 -19.99
N ALA A 441 9.05 -7.81 -19.73
CA ALA A 441 9.32 -8.34 -18.39
C ALA A 441 9.68 -7.19 -17.42
N PRO A 442 8.98 -7.06 -16.28
CA PRO A 442 9.19 -5.94 -15.36
C PRO A 442 10.42 -6.14 -14.46
N PHE A 443 11.14 -5.06 -14.21
CA PHE A 443 12.27 -4.96 -13.28
C PHE A 443 12.09 -3.78 -12.32
N SER A 444 12.66 -3.91 -11.12
CA SER A 444 12.65 -2.85 -10.12
C SER A 444 13.29 -1.57 -10.65
N GLU A 445 12.66 -0.42 -10.43
CA GLU A 445 13.20 0.89 -10.82
C GLU A 445 14.53 1.19 -10.13
N ILE A 446 14.64 0.77 -8.87
CA ILE A 446 15.86 0.93 -8.06
C ILE A 446 17.02 0.16 -8.72
N GLU A 447 16.79 -1.11 -9.08
CA GLU A 447 17.79 -1.94 -9.74
C GLU A 447 18.15 -1.43 -11.13
N CYS A 448 17.15 -1.01 -11.91
CA CYS A 448 17.36 -0.47 -13.25
C CYS A 448 18.19 0.82 -13.22
N HIS A 449 17.84 1.80 -12.38
CA HIS A 449 18.62 3.04 -12.29
C HIS A 449 20.06 2.79 -11.84
N ALA A 450 20.26 1.90 -10.85
CA ALA A 450 21.60 1.49 -10.42
C ALA A 450 22.38 0.79 -11.55
N ALA A 451 21.75 -0.15 -12.26
CA ALA A 451 22.37 -0.87 -13.37
C ALA A 451 22.73 0.05 -14.53
N GLY A 452 21.83 0.98 -14.89
CA GLY A 452 22.07 1.98 -15.93
C GLY A 452 23.24 2.90 -15.58
N ALA A 453 23.31 3.38 -14.32
CA ALA A 453 24.40 4.22 -13.84
C ALA A 453 25.74 3.47 -13.82
N ILE A 454 25.79 2.23 -13.31
CA ILE A 454 27.01 1.40 -13.32
C ILE A 454 27.47 1.14 -14.76
N TYR A 455 26.54 0.77 -15.64
CA TYR A 455 26.85 0.50 -17.05
C TYR A 455 27.41 1.73 -17.75
N SER A 456 26.78 2.89 -17.57
CA SER A 456 27.14 4.11 -18.30
C SER A 456 28.41 4.79 -17.76
N THR A 457 28.67 4.69 -16.46
CA THR A 457 29.85 5.32 -15.84
C THR A 457 31.03 4.39 -15.69
N GLY A 458 30.82 3.06 -15.72
CA GLY A 458 31.81 2.05 -15.39
C GLY A 458 32.22 2.01 -13.91
N LEU A 459 31.62 2.85 -13.06
CA LEU A 459 31.94 2.96 -11.65
C LEU A 459 31.29 1.83 -10.84
N LYS A 460 31.95 1.45 -9.75
CA LYS A 460 31.46 0.44 -8.80
C LYS A 460 31.20 0.99 -7.40
N ASN A 461 31.65 2.22 -7.11
CA ASN A 461 31.47 2.86 -5.81
C ASN A 461 31.09 4.33 -6.04
N PHE A 462 29.85 4.71 -5.69
CA PHE A 462 29.32 6.07 -5.83
C PHE A 462 27.98 6.21 -5.10
N THR A 463 27.54 7.45 -4.87
CA THR A 463 26.16 7.75 -4.47
C THR A 463 25.37 8.03 -5.74
N LEU A 464 24.22 7.40 -5.93
CA LEU A 464 23.32 7.64 -7.05
C LEU A 464 22.17 8.52 -6.59
N LEU A 465 21.92 9.61 -7.31
CA LEU A 465 20.76 10.47 -7.14
C LEU A 465 19.89 10.39 -8.40
N ASP A 466 18.64 9.97 -8.23
CA ASP A 466 17.58 10.04 -9.25
C ASP A 466 16.48 10.95 -8.72
N VAL A 467 16.25 12.08 -9.38
CA VAL A 467 15.14 12.99 -9.04
C VAL A 467 14.13 12.92 -10.17
N GLY A 468 13.08 12.15 -9.94
CA GLY A 468 12.00 11.97 -10.87
C GLY A 468 11.02 13.16 -10.89
N GLY A 469 9.93 12.96 -11.60
CA GLY A 469 8.83 13.93 -11.64
C GLY A 469 8.04 13.98 -10.33
N GLN A 470 7.96 12.87 -9.60
CA GLN A 470 7.11 12.76 -8.40
C GLN A 470 7.89 12.35 -7.15
N ASP A 471 9.00 11.64 -7.30
CA ASP A 471 9.80 11.10 -6.20
C ASP A 471 11.29 11.47 -6.34
N ILE A 472 12.03 11.28 -5.25
CA ILE A 472 13.49 11.32 -5.18
C ILE A 472 13.97 9.95 -4.72
N LYS A 473 15.05 9.45 -5.32
CA LYS A 473 15.73 8.21 -4.94
C LYS A 473 17.21 8.49 -4.72
N VAL A 474 17.74 8.07 -3.57
CA VAL A 474 19.18 8.12 -3.27
C VAL A 474 19.66 6.72 -2.94
N MET A 475 20.72 6.26 -3.62
CA MET A 475 21.31 4.94 -3.40
C MET A 475 22.81 5.04 -3.11
N GLU A 476 23.30 4.26 -2.15
CA GLU A 476 24.73 4.01 -2.01
C GLU A 476 25.11 2.77 -2.84
N ILE A 477 25.95 2.97 -3.86
CA ILE A 477 26.52 1.87 -4.64
C ILE A 477 27.92 1.56 -4.11
N LYS A 478 28.16 0.30 -3.77
CA LYS A 478 29.47 -0.23 -3.34
C LYS A 478 29.75 -1.56 -4.01
N ASN A 479 30.93 -1.71 -4.60
CA ASN A 479 31.36 -2.87 -5.36
C ASN A 479 30.38 -3.33 -6.47
N GLY A 480 29.63 -2.38 -7.05
CA GLY A 480 28.63 -2.65 -8.09
C GLY A 480 27.30 -3.18 -7.55
N SER A 481 26.96 -2.83 -6.31
CA SER A 481 25.77 -3.33 -5.62
C SER A 481 25.19 -2.27 -4.67
N ILE A 482 23.87 -2.28 -4.50
CA ILE A 482 23.12 -1.25 -3.74
C ILE A 482 23.17 -1.54 -2.24
N GLN A 483 24.04 -0.84 -1.49
CA GLN A 483 24.17 -1.01 -0.03
C GLN A 483 23.08 -0.29 0.75
N GLY A 484 22.82 0.96 0.41
CA GLY A 484 21.83 1.82 1.06
C GLY A 484 20.87 2.40 0.03
N PHE A 485 19.63 2.66 0.46
CA PHE A 485 18.61 3.29 -0.37
C PHE A 485 17.62 4.05 0.50
N SER A 486 17.26 5.26 0.07
CA SER A 486 16.09 5.98 0.54
C SER A 486 15.31 6.57 -0.64
N MET A 487 14.02 6.76 -0.39
CA MET A 487 13.10 7.41 -1.32
C MET A 487 12.27 8.44 -0.57
N ASN A 488 11.97 9.56 -1.22
CA ASN A 488 11.00 10.52 -0.75
C ASN A 488 9.94 10.76 -1.84
N ASP A 489 8.73 10.28 -1.57
CA ASP A 489 7.60 10.19 -2.49
C ASP A 489 6.33 10.87 -1.96
N LYS A 490 6.26 11.12 -0.65
CA LYS A 490 5.09 11.74 0.01
C LYS A 490 4.92 13.21 -0.33
N CYS A 491 5.94 13.86 -0.90
CA CYS A 491 5.89 15.31 -1.13
C CYS A 491 6.45 15.74 -2.49
N ALA A 492 5.56 16.26 -3.34
CA ALA A 492 5.91 16.85 -4.63
C ALA A 492 6.90 18.02 -4.54
N ALA A 493 7.06 18.66 -3.37
CA ALA A 493 7.96 19.80 -3.17
C ALA A 493 9.46 19.45 -3.27
N GLY A 494 9.84 18.16 -3.31
CA GLY A 494 11.21 17.73 -3.53
C GLY A 494 11.53 17.23 -4.95
N SER A 495 10.55 17.18 -5.85
CA SER A 495 10.71 16.56 -7.17
C SER A 495 10.53 17.55 -8.32
N GLY A 496 10.72 17.09 -9.55
CA GLY A 496 10.55 17.93 -10.75
C GLY A 496 9.18 18.61 -10.82
N ARG A 497 8.13 18.00 -10.25
CA ARG A 497 6.78 18.59 -10.21
C ARG A 497 6.71 19.90 -9.45
N TYR A 498 7.53 20.09 -8.41
CA TYR A 498 7.61 21.38 -7.72
C TYR A 498 8.06 22.47 -8.69
N ILE A 499 9.15 22.24 -9.40
CA ILE A 499 9.73 23.20 -10.34
C ILE A 499 8.75 23.48 -11.48
N GLU A 500 8.07 22.45 -12.02
CA GLU A 500 7.01 22.63 -13.03
C GLU A 500 5.84 23.51 -12.54
N ASN A 501 5.41 23.32 -11.28
CA ASN A 501 4.36 24.15 -10.70
C ASN A 501 4.83 25.59 -10.49
N MET A 502 6.03 25.79 -9.95
CA MET A 502 6.59 27.13 -9.75
C MET A 502 6.84 27.86 -11.08
N ALA A 503 7.27 27.15 -12.12
CA ALA A 503 7.40 27.68 -13.48
C ALA A 503 6.09 28.28 -14.00
N ARG A 504 4.98 27.58 -13.78
CA ARG A 504 3.64 28.05 -14.16
C ARG A 504 3.24 29.33 -13.43
N ILE A 505 3.52 29.41 -12.14
CA ILE A 505 3.19 30.57 -11.29
C ILE A 505 4.03 31.78 -11.66
N LEU A 506 5.34 31.57 -11.82
CA LEU A 506 6.30 32.60 -12.20
C LEU A 506 6.19 33.02 -13.67
N LYS A 507 5.37 32.31 -14.47
CA LYS A 507 5.26 32.47 -15.93
C LYS A 507 6.63 32.42 -16.62
N ALA A 508 7.47 31.49 -16.18
CA ALA A 508 8.79 31.24 -16.72
C ALA A 508 8.88 29.83 -17.27
N ASP A 509 9.73 29.61 -18.27
CA ASP A 509 10.04 28.26 -18.72
C ASP A 509 11.02 27.58 -17.74
N LEU A 510 11.09 26.24 -17.80
CA LEU A 510 12.02 25.47 -16.97
C LEU A 510 13.48 25.83 -17.28
N ALA A 511 13.77 26.21 -18.53
CA ALA A 511 15.10 26.61 -18.96
C ALA A 511 15.55 27.91 -18.27
N GLU A 512 14.67 28.86 -18.04
CA GLU A 512 14.97 30.10 -17.35
C GLU A 512 15.16 29.85 -15.86
N ILE A 513 14.26 29.11 -15.22
CA ILE A 513 14.41 28.75 -13.80
C ILE A 513 15.74 28.02 -13.57
N SER A 514 16.14 27.15 -14.50
CA SER A 514 17.39 26.38 -14.39
C SER A 514 18.67 27.21 -14.38
N LYS A 515 18.63 28.52 -14.65
CA LYS A 515 19.82 29.38 -14.65
C LYS A 515 20.08 30.05 -13.30
N HIS A 516 19.11 30.05 -12.38
CA HIS A 516 19.17 30.85 -11.15
C HIS A 516 19.46 29.97 -9.94
N TYR A 517 20.60 30.17 -9.29
CA TYR A 517 20.96 29.50 -8.02
C TYR A 517 21.65 30.44 -7.02
N LEU A 518 22.06 31.63 -7.45
CA LEU A 518 22.74 32.62 -6.62
C LEU A 518 21.72 33.44 -5.83
N ASP A 519 22.06 33.72 -4.58
CA ASP A 519 21.26 34.57 -3.67
C ASP A 519 19.78 34.12 -3.59
N PRO A 520 19.52 32.85 -3.20
CA PRO A 520 18.17 32.29 -3.17
C PRO A 520 17.30 32.98 -2.12
N GLU A 521 16.11 33.40 -2.53
CA GLU A 521 15.09 33.87 -1.58
C GLU A 521 14.65 32.69 -0.70
N PRO A 522 14.61 32.84 0.64
CA PRO A 522 14.11 31.79 1.52
C PRO A 522 12.63 31.48 1.24
N LEU A 523 12.34 30.21 0.95
CA LEU A 523 11.00 29.66 0.79
C LEU A 523 10.78 28.53 1.81
N SER A 524 9.56 28.41 2.34
CA SER A 524 9.21 27.36 3.29
C SER A 524 9.24 25.96 2.64
N ILE A 525 9.90 25.01 3.32
CA ILE A 525 10.16 23.66 2.81
C ILE A 525 9.00 22.71 3.15
N THR A 526 7.74 23.15 3.12
CA THR A 526 6.61 22.35 3.66
C THR A 526 5.82 21.58 2.60
N CYS A 527 5.11 22.27 1.71
CA CYS A 527 4.18 21.68 0.75
C CYS A 527 4.23 22.41 -0.59
N ALA A 528 4.07 21.69 -1.71
CA ALA A 528 4.03 22.30 -3.03
C ALA A 528 2.91 23.35 -3.13
N THR A 529 1.70 23.04 -2.61
CA THR A 529 0.54 23.94 -2.61
C THR A 529 0.75 25.20 -1.77
N PHE A 530 1.34 25.08 -0.57
CA PHE A 530 1.65 26.28 0.24
C PHE A 530 2.80 27.08 -0.36
N GLY A 531 3.75 26.41 -1.01
CA GLY A 531 4.82 27.07 -1.77
C GLY A 531 4.29 27.96 -2.88
N GLU A 532 3.16 27.59 -3.51
CA GLU A 532 2.51 28.44 -4.53
C GLU A 532 2.09 29.79 -3.93
N THR A 533 1.38 29.75 -2.80
CA THR A 533 0.91 30.94 -2.08
C THR A 533 2.08 31.81 -1.60
N GLU A 534 3.16 31.17 -1.13
CA GLU A 534 4.36 31.88 -0.65
C GLU A 534 5.09 32.61 -1.78
N VAL A 535 5.30 31.95 -2.93
CA VAL A 535 5.92 32.56 -4.11
C VAL A 535 5.11 33.78 -4.58
N ILE A 536 3.78 33.68 -4.60
CA ILE A 536 2.90 34.81 -4.94
C ILE A 536 3.06 35.96 -3.93
N ALA A 537 3.09 35.65 -2.63
CA ALA A 537 3.28 36.67 -1.60
C ALA A 537 4.63 37.41 -1.74
N LYS A 538 5.71 36.70 -2.07
CA LYS A 538 7.04 37.28 -2.30
C LYS A 538 7.07 38.19 -3.53
N LEU A 539 6.39 37.80 -4.62
CA LEU A 539 6.23 38.65 -5.80
C LEU A 539 5.48 39.94 -5.47
N ILE A 540 4.38 39.86 -4.72
CA ILE A 540 3.60 41.03 -4.28
C ILE A 540 4.44 41.95 -3.39
N ALA A 541 5.31 41.38 -2.55
CA ALA A 541 6.26 42.12 -1.71
C ALA A 541 7.42 42.77 -2.50
N GLY A 542 7.48 42.60 -3.83
CA GLY A 542 8.49 43.23 -4.69
C GLY A 542 9.85 42.50 -4.71
N VAL A 543 9.90 41.24 -4.24
CA VAL A 543 11.15 40.46 -4.30
C VAL A 543 11.52 40.18 -5.77
N ASN A 544 12.80 40.31 -6.08
CA ASN A 544 13.30 40.06 -7.43
C ASN A 544 13.02 38.61 -7.86
N ILE A 545 12.36 38.44 -9.00
CA ILE A 545 11.94 37.14 -9.52
C ILE A 545 13.11 36.15 -9.68
N LYS A 546 14.33 36.63 -10.00
CA LYS A 546 15.52 35.78 -10.11
C LYS A 546 15.92 35.15 -8.78
N LYS A 547 15.79 35.89 -7.67
CA LYS A 547 16.02 35.36 -6.32
C LYS A 547 14.97 34.33 -5.95
N ILE A 548 13.72 34.55 -6.36
CA ILE A 548 12.64 33.57 -6.15
C ILE A 548 12.92 32.30 -6.95
N MET A 549 13.35 32.39 -8.21
CA MET A 549 13.74 31.23 -9.02
C MET A 549 14.92 30.47 -8.39
N ALA A 550 15.92 31.18 -7.87
CA ALA A 550 17.00 30.57 -7.10
C ALA A 550 16.49 29.89 -5.82
N GLY A 551 15.55 30.52 -5.11
CA GLY A 551 14.84 29.93 -3.97
C GLY A 551 14.15 28.62 -4.32
N VAL A 552 13.43 28.57 -5.45
CA VAL A 552 12.76 27.35 -5.94
C VAL A 552 13.76 26.20 -6.14
N ASN A 553 14.89 26.47 -6.79
CA ASN A 553 15.94 25.44 -6.98
C ASN A 553 16.57 25.03 -5.64
N TYR A 554 16.80 25.98 -4.74
CA TYR A 554 17.37 25.72 -3.42
C TYR A 554 16.43 24.88 -2.54
N THR A 555 15.11 25.12 -2.57
CA THR A 555 14.12 24.31 -1.83
C THR A 555 14.18 22.84 -2.23
N VAL A 556 14.35 22.54 -3.52
CA VAL A 556 14.52 21.17 -4.01
C VAL A 556 15.83 20.57 -3.49
N PHE A 557 16.94 21.30 -3.60
CA PHE A 557 18.25 20.88 -3.07
C PHE A 557 18.21 20.60 -1.56
N ALA A 558 17.68 21.53 -0.76
CA ALA A 558 17.63 21.43 0.70
C ALA A 558 16.83 20.22 1.20
N ARG A 559 15.87 19.72 0.40
CA ARG A 559 15.13 18.48 0.70
C ARG A 559 15.91 17.21 0.38
N ILE A 560 16.79 17.28 -0.62
CA ILE A 560 17.56 16.14 -1.10
C ILE A 560 18.84 15.97 -0.28
N GLU A 561 19.42 17.06 0.20
CA GLU A 561 20.68 17.07 0.95
C GLU A 561 20.73 16.11 2.15
N PRO A 562 19.71 16.02 3.03
CA PRO A 562 19.71 15.05 4.12
C PRO A 562 19.80 13.59 3.63
N LEU A 563 19.08 13.25 2.57
CA LEU A 563 19.09 11.90 1.97
C LEU A 563 20.46 11.57 1.35
N LEU A 564 21.08 12.56 0.72
CA LEU A 564 22.45 12.44 0.20
C LEU A 564 23.47 12.20 1.31
N ASN A 565 23.30 12.84 2.46
CA ASN A 565 24.17 12.66 3.62
C ASN A 565 24.01 11.27 4.24
N GLU A 566 22.78 10.77 4.32
CA GLU A 566 22.46 9.44 4.85
C GLU A 566 23.08 8.30 4.04
N HIS A 567 23.07 8.38 2.71
CA HIS A 567 23.58 7.33 1.81
C HIS A 567 24.88 7.70 1.09
N ARG A 568 25.68 8.58 1.70
CA ARG A 568 26.93 9.02 1.11
C ARG A 568 27.93 7.88 0.99
N SER A 569 28.28 7.53 -0.24
CA SER A 569 29.39 6.62 -0.54
C SER A 569 30.73 7.19 -0.07
N SER A 570 31.56 6.32 0.54
CA SER A 570 32.92 6.68 0.97
C SER A 570 33.85 7.11 -0.17
N SER A 571 33.51 6.79 -1.43
CA SER A 571 34.22 7.28 -2.61
C SER A 571 34.18 8.81 -2.75
N GLY A 572 33.17 9.47 -2.17
CA GLY A 572 32.90 10.90 -2.36
C GLY A 572 32.43 11.26 -3.77
N VAL A 573 32.05 10.27 -4.60
CA VAL A 573 31.51 10.49 -5.94
C VAL A 573 29.98 10.45 -5.90
N LEU A 574 29.35 11.46 -6.50
CA LEU A 574 27.90 11.51 -6.75
C LEU A 574 27.66 11.33 -8.25
N VAL A 575 26.73 10.44 -8.61
CA VAL A 575 26.20 10.29 -9.95
C VAL A 575 24.75 10.80 -9.93
N ALA A 576 24.47 11.89 -10.64
CA ALA A 576 23.13 12.45 -10.75
C ALA A 576 22.49 12.01 -12.08
N THR A 577 21.24 11.57 -12.02
CA THR A 577 20.49 11.01 -13.15
C THR A 577 19.08 11.60 -13.23
N SER A 578 18.28 11.17 -14.21
CA SER A 578 16.91 11.62 -14.48
C SER A 578 16.77 12.97 -15.17
N GLY A 579 15.53 13.47 -15.31
CA GLY A 579 15.24 14.73 -15.99
C GLY A 579 15.76 15.98 -15.26
N ILE A 580 15.97 15.91 -13.94
CA ILE A 580 16.49 17.04 -13.16
C ILE A 580 17.88 17.49 -13.61
N THR A 581 18.65 16.62 -14.26
CA THR A 581 20.04 16.94 -14.63
C THR A 581 20.13 18.00 -15.72
N HIS A 582 19.01 18.29 -16.41
CA HIS A 582 18.90 19.43 -17.32
C HIS A 582 18.84 20.77 -16.58
N ASN A 583 18.54 20.76 -15.27
CA ASN A 583 18.53 21.96 -14.45
C ASN A 583 19.96 22.30 -13.99
N THR A 584 20.61 23.22 -14.71
CA THR A 584 21.99 23.62 -14.41
C THR A 584 22.17 24.22 -13.01
N ALA A 585 21.21 25.01 -12.53
CA ALA A 585 21.21 25.60 -11.20
C ALA A 585 21.21 24.52 -10.11
N PHE A 586 20.42 23.47 -10.30
CA PHE A 586 20.41 22.34 -9.37
C PHE A 586 21.76 21.61 -9.34
N ILE A 587 22.40 21.42 -10.50
CA ILE A 587 23.74 20.82 -10.57
C ILE A 587 24.79 21.72 -9.88
N GLU A 588 24.72 23.03 -10.06
CA GLU A 588 25.61 23.97 -9.37
C GLU A 588 25.41 23.96 -7.85
N LEU A 589 24.16 23.91 -7.37
CA LEU A 589 23.86 23.75 -5.94
C LEU A 589 24.44 22.45 -5.37
N LEU A 590 24.31 21.34 -6.10
CA LEU A 590 24.97 20.10 -5.71
C LEU A 590 26.48 20.31 -5.62
N LYS A 591 27.13 20.94 -6.61
CA LYS A 591 28.60 21.16 -6.58
C LYS A 591 29.04 22.05 -5.43
N SER A 592 28.31 23.14 -5.15
CA SER A 592 28.71 24.15 -4.16
C SER A 592 28.43 23.73 -2.72
N SER A 593 27.38 22.94 -2.49
CA SER A 593 26.80 22.78 -1.15
C SER A 593 26.75 21.34 -0.66
N SER A 594 26.72 20.34 -1.54
CA SER A 594 26.58 18.94 -1.10
C SER A 594 27.86 18.33 -0.51
N GLY A 595 29.03 18.94 -0.66
CA GLY A 595 30.30 18.42 -0.14
C GLY A 595 30.81 17.12 -0.80
N PHE A 596 30.27 16.71 -1.96
CA PHE A 596 30.84 15.60 -2.74
C PHE A 596 32.14 16.03 -3.44
N LYS A 597 33.13 15.13 -3.51
CA LYS A 597 34.43 15.38 -4.17
C LYS A 597 34.29 15.49 -5.68
N LYS A 598 33.35 14.73 -6.26
CA LYS A 598 33.11 14.69 -7.71
C LYS A 598 31.64 14.45 -7.98
N ILE A 599 31.08 15.23 -8.90
CA ILE A 599 29.72 15.06 -9.40
C ILE A 599 29.80 14.67 -10.87
N ILE A 600 29.09 13.61 -11.23
CA ILE A 600 29.04 13.04 -12.58
C ILE A 600 27.58 13.04 -13.03
N VAL A 601 27.33 13.64 -14.18
CA VAL A 601 26.07 13.49 -14.91
C VAL A 601 26.40 12.63 -16.13
N PRO A 602 25.95 11.36 -16.18
CA PRO A 602 26.23 10.50 -17.32
C PRO A 602 25.54 11.01 -18.59
N ASP A 603 26.10 10.68 -19.75
CA ASP A 603 25.42 10.93 -21.03
C ASP A 603 24.05 10.22 -21.03
N ASN A 604 23.04 10.90 -21.57
CA ASN A 604 21.65 10.41 -21.56
C ASN A 604 21.13 10.10 -20.13
N ALA A 605 21.54 10.86 -19.11
CA ALA A 605 21.14 10.74 -17.70
C ALA A 605 19.63 10.50 -17.47
N GLN A 606 18.76 11.09 -18.30
CA GLN A 606 17.31 10.91 -18.22
C GLN A 606 16.83 9.49 -18.57
N PHE A 607 17.65 8.68 -19.26
CA PHE A 607 17.33 7.34 -19.75
C PHE A 607 17.89 6.21 -18.89
N MET A 608 18.46 6.51 -17.71
CA MET A 608 19.18 5.51 -16.91
C MET A 608 18.31 4.32 -16.49
N GLY A 609 17.04 4.53 -16.14
CA GLY A 609 16.09 3.44 -15.88
C GLY A 609 15.90 2.53 -17.11
N ALA A 610 15.66 3.12 -18.28
CA ALA A 610 15.49 2.37 -19.53
C ALA A 610 16.78 1.63 -19.95
N ILE A 611 17.94 2.26 -19.80
CA ILE A 611 19.24 1.62 -20.02
C ILE A 611 19.38 0.43 -19.07
N GLY A 612 19.10 0.64 -17.79
CA GLY A 612 19.05 -0.38 -16.74
C GLY A 612 18.23 -1.60 -17.09
N ALA A 613 16.97 -1.39 -17.47
CA ALA A 613 16.07 -2.46 -17.89
C ALA A 613 16.64 -3.24 -19.08
N SER A 614 17.23 -2.57 -20.08
CA SER A 614 17.81 -3.23 -21.25
C SER A 614 19.09 -4.02 -20.94
N VAL A 615 19.87 -3.61 -19.93
CA VAL A 615 21.11 -4.29 -19.50
C VAL A 615 20.88 -5.45 -18.54
N LEU A 616 19.87 -5.34 -17.69
CA LEU A 616 19.43 -6.39 -16.76
C LEU A 616 18.64 -7.48 -17.48
N GLY A 617 17.62 -7.12 -18.26
CA GLY A 617 16.75 -8.12 -18.87
C GLY A 617 17.44 -9.06 -19.86
N ALA A 618 18.56 -8.61 -20.43
CA ALA A 618 19.30 -9.43 -21.37
C ALA A 618 20.21 -10.47 -20.68
N SER A 619 20.41 -10.42 -19.35
CA SER A 619 21.42 -11.18 -18.58
C SER A 619 21.11 -12.65 -18.36
#